data_AF-A0A7W1ZB50-F1
#
_entry.id   AF-A0A7W1ZB50-F1
#
_cell.length_a   1.000
_cell.length_b   1.000
_cell.length_c   1.000
_cell.angle_alpha   90.00
_cell.angle_beta   90.00
_cell.angle_gamma   90.00
#
_symmetry.space_group_name_H-M   'P 1'
#
loop_
_entity.id
_entity.type
_entity.pdbx_description
1 polymer ?
#
loop_
_entity_poly.entity_id
_entity_poly.type
_entity_poly.pdbx_seq_one_letter_code
_entity_poly.pdbx_strand_id
1 'polypeptide(L)'
;MATYVYDDFRVTFAPRADGSFDVRATDHAGAQASGVFTTPLGDDELQRAILRVARSNSRKAGRDDAPVVSRDIGSDEPPALDAEQIGTLLGSALLSGGIGDSYERARMAAEANGRGLRLSLSLANAPALLSVPWEFLYRRPRFLASQRHTPLVRWLDSGMLAPPPAIEA
;
A
#
# COMPACT_ATOMS: atom_id res chain seq x y z
N MET A 1 -13.67 -24.38 0.75
CA MET A 1 -12.95 -23.09 0.69
C MET A 1 -11.49 -23.37 0.97
N ALA A 2 -10.55 -22.90 0.16
CA ALA A 2 -9.12 -23.07 0.48
C ALA A 2 -8.76 -22.11 1.63
N THR A 3 -8.26 -22.66 2.74
CA THR A 3 -7.73 -21.87 3.86
C THR A 3 -6.30 -21.47 3.52
N TYR A 4 -6.03 -20.18 3.38
CA TYR A 4 -4.67 -19.67 3.20
C TYR A 4 -4.06 -19.36 4.56
N VAL A 5 -2.86 -19.87 4.79
CA VAL A 5 -2.06 -19.57 5.98
C VAL A 5 -1.03 -18.51 5.62
N TYR A 6 -0.91 -17.48 6.44
CA TYR A 6 0.01 -16.36 6.20
C TYR A 6 1.03 -16.23 7.33
N ASP A 7 2.25 -15.87 6.97
CA ASP A 7 3.22 -15.25 7.88
C ASP A 7 3.01 -13.73 7.87
N ASP A 8 3.24 -13.07 9.01
CA ASP A 8 3.15 -11.61 9.10
C ASP A 8 4.49 -10.94 8.85
N PHE A 9 4.46 -9.91 8.01
CA PHE A 9 5.53 -8.92 7.89
C PHE A 9 4.95 -7.55 8.25
N ARG A 10 5.22 -7.12 9.48
CA ARG A 10 4.67 -5.88 10.04
C ARG A 10 5.62 -4.73 9.76
N VAL A 11 5.07 -3.62 9.26
CA VAL A 11 5.79 -2.37 9.07
C VAL A 11 5.16 -1.28 9.93
N THR A 12 5.96 -0.58 10.71
CA THR A 12 5.56 0.56 11.53
C THR A 12 6.30 1.81 11.09
N PHE A 13 5.64 2.96 11.21
CA PHE A 13 6.18 4.26 10.84
C PHE A 13 6.23 5.17 12.07
N ALA A 14 7.34 5.87 12.27
CA ALA A 14 7.48 6.92 13.27
C ALA A 14 7.85 8.24 12.57
N PRO A 15 7.10 9.33 12.79
CA PRO A 15 7.31 10.58 12.07
C PRO A 15 8.61 11.25 12.50
N ARG A 16 9.26 11.93 11.56
CA ARG A 16 10.45 12.76 11.77
C ARG A 16 10.12 14.24 11.58
N ALA A 17 11.00 15.10 12.09
CA ALA A 17 10.82 16.56 12.00
C ALA A 17 10.86 17.11 10.56
N ASP A 18 11.47 16.38 9.63
CA ASP A 18 11.59 16.75 8.22
C ASP A 18 10.42 16.25 7.34
N GLY A 19 9.40 15.64 7.94
CA GLY A 19 8.25 15.07 7.23
C GLY A 19 8.49 13.66 6.66
N SER A 20 9.70 13.11 6.81
CA SER A 20 9.96 11.68 6.54
C SER A 20 9.56 10.80 7.73
N PHE A 21 9.67 9.49 7.57
CA PHE A 21 9.30 8.51 8.58
C PHE A 21 10.44 7.51 8.82
N ASP A 22 10.77 7.28 10.08
CA ASP A 22 11.50 6.07 10.49
C ASP A 22 10.62 4.86 10.26
N VAL A 23 11.12 3.90 9.48
CA VAL A 23 10.42 2.65 9.18
C VAL A 23 11.08 1.53 9.95
N ARG A 24 10.26 0.72 10.62
CA ARG A 24 10.70 -0.55 11.19
C ARG A 24 9.84 -1.67 10.63
N ALA A 25 10.50 -2.70 10.08
CA ALA A 25 9.88 -3.94 9.69
C ALA A 25 10.17 -5.03 10.73
N THR A 26 9.22 -5.94 10.94
CA THR A 26 9.37 -7.12 11.78
C THR A 26 8.69 -8.31 11.10
N ASP A 27 9.43 -9.39 10.87
CA ASP A 27 8.88 -10.62 10.31
C ASP A 27 8.22 -11.50 11.39
N HIS A 28 7.63 -12.63 10.97
CA HIS A 28 7.02 -13.61 11.88
C HIS A 28 8.03 -14.11 12.93
N ALA A 29 9.30 -14.29 12.59
CA ALA A 29 10.32 -14.81 13.49
C ALA A 29 10.85 -13.73 14.47
N GLY A 30 10.38 -12.49 14.33
CA GLY A 30 10.81 -11.36 15.14
C GLY A 30 12.07 -10.67 14.63
N ALA A 31 12.61 -11.07 13.47
CA ALA A 31 13.75 -10.38 12.88
C ALA A 31 13.33 -8.98 12.43
N GLN A 32 14.19 -8.00 12.69
CA GLN A 32 13.88 -6.59 12.43
C GLN A 32 14.78 -6.01 11.34
N ALA A 33 14.21 -5.09 10.58
CA ALA A 33 14.94 -4.21 9.68
C ALA A 33 14.46 -2.77 9.88
N SER A 34 15.33 -1.80 9.63
CA SER A 34 15.00 -0.38 9.74
C SER A 34 15.34 0.34 8.43
N GLY A 35 14.65 1.43 8.17
CA GLY A 35 14.84 2.27 6.99
C GLY A 35 14.17 3.63 7.16
N VAL A 36 14.14 4.39 6.08
CA VAL A 36 13.50 5.70 6.02
C VAL A 36 12.51 5.69 4.88
N PHE A 37 11.31 6.21 5.12
CA PHE A 37 10.30 6.41 4.10
C PHE A 37 10.01 7.89 3.95
N THR A 38 10.08 8.36 2.72
CA THR A 38 9.57 9.68 2.32
C THR A 38 8.47 9.43 1.30
N THR A 39 7.32 10.08 1.47
CA THR A 39 6.22 9.97 0.52
C THR A 39 6.71 10.40 -0.86
N PRO A 40 6.72 9.51 -1.87
CA PRO A 40 7.37 9.79 -3.15
C PRO A 40 6.54 10.67 -4.09
N LEU A 41 5.32 11.03 -3.68
CA LEU A 41 4.36 11.84 -4.44
C LEU A 41 3.90 12.97 -3.53
N GLY A 42 3.86 14.19 -4.06
CA GLY A 42 3.20 15.30 -3.36
C GLY A 42 1.67 15.07 -3.29
N ASP A 43 1.00 15.78 -2.38
CA ASP A 43 -0.46 15.62 -2.16
C ASP A 43 -1.27 15.82 -3.46
N ASP A 44 -0.92 16.81 -4.28
CA ASP A 44 -1.58 17.08 -5.56
C ASP A 44 -1.39 15.94 -6.57
N GLU A 45 -0.18 15.36 -6.63
CA GLU A 45 0.12 14.22 -7.51
C GLU A 45 -0.64 12.98 -7.06
N LEU A 46 -0.74 12.77 -5.74
CA LEU A 46 -1.49 11.68 -5.14
C LEU A 46 -2.99 11.80 -5.44
N GLN A 47 -3.56 13.00 -5.34
CA GLN A 47 -4.95 13.26 -5.68
C GLN A 47 -5.23 13.00 -7.17
N ARG A 48 -4.36 13.50 -8.06
CA ARG A 48 -4.47 13.23 -9.51
C ARG A 48 -4.38 11.74 -9.82
N ALA A 49 -3.46 11.03 -9.16
CA ALA A 49 -3.31 9.58 -9.24
C ALA A 49 -4.59 8.83 -8.86
N ILE A 50 -5.17 9.15 -7.70
CA ILE A 50 -6.40 8.52 -7.20
C ILE A 50 -7.57 8.74 -8.16
N LEU A 51 -7.77 10.00 -8.61
CA LEU A 51 -8.84 10.35 -9.55
C LEU A 51 -8.72 9.58 -10.87
N ARG A 52 -7.49 9.36 -11.36
CA ARG A 52 -7.26 8.63 -12.60
C ARG A 52 -7.57 7.14 -12.45
N VAL A 53 -7.17 6.50 -11.36
CA VAL A 53 -7.51 5.08 -11.15
C VAL A 53 -9.02 4.89 -11.00
N ALA A 54 -9.70 5.79 -10.29
CA ALA A 54 -11.16 5.79 -10.21
C ALA A 54 -11.81 5.87 -11.61
N ARG A 55 -11.29 6.76 -12.49
CA ARG A 55 -11.74 6.90 -13.89
C ARG A 55 -11.40 5.73 -14.80
N SER A 56 -10.32 5.00 -14.53
CA SER A 56 -9.94 3.81 -15.29
C SER A 56 -10.80 2.60 -14.89
N ASN A 57 -11.17 2.50 -13.61
CA ASN A 57 -12.07 1.47 -13.11
C ASN A 57 -13.52 1.69 -13.56
N SER A 58 -14.00 2.94 -13.59
CA SER A 58 -15.35 3.25 -14.09
C SER A 58 -15.52 2.89 -15.57
N ARG A 59 -14.48 3.09 -16.39
CA ARG A 59 -14.46 2.67 -17.81
C ARG A 59 -14.50 1.15 -18.02
N LYS A 60 -14.08 0.35 -17.04
CA LYS A 60 -14.18 -1.13 -17.08
C LYS A 60 -15.54 -1.66 -16.60
N ALA A 61 -16.25 -0.90 -15.77
CA ALA A 61 -17.55 -1.30 -15.22
C ALA A 61 -18.73 -0.99 -16.14
N GLY A 62 -18.59 0.00 -17.04
CA GLY A 62 -19.56 0.28 -18.09
C GLY A 62 -19.42 -0.67 -19.27
N ARG A 63 -20.18 -1.77 -19.26
CA ARG A 63 -20.43 -2.56 -20.48
C ARG A 63 -21.47 -1.81 -21.30
N ASP A 64 -21.00 -0.89 -22.14
CA ASP A 64 -21.74 -0.40 -23.32
C ASP A 64 -20.75 -0.10 -24.44
N ASP A 65 -20.98 -0.74 -25.60
CA ASP A 65 -20.20 -0.66 -26.83
C ASP A 65 -20.29 0.74 -27.47
N ALA A 66 -19.48 1.70 -27.00
CA ALA A 66 -19.17 2.90 -27.76
C ALA A 66 -17.74 3.38 -27.47
N PRO A 67 -16.88 3.57 -28.49
CA PRO A 67 -15.57 4.16 -28.29
C PRO A 67 -15.74 5.66 -28.11
N VAL A 68 -16.00 6.11 -26.88
CA VAL A 68 -15.78 7.52 -26.56
C VAL A 68 -14.28 7.71 -26.41
N VAL A 69 -13.65 7.99 -27.55
CA VAL A 69 -12.29 8.50 -27.62
C VAL A 69 -12.29 9.83 -26.86
N SER A 70 -11.92 9.80 -25.59
CA SER A 70 -11.46 11.01 -24.91
C SER A 70 -10.11 11.34 -25.52
N ARG A 71 -10.13 11.93 -26.73
CA ARG A 71 -9.00 12.72 -27.21
C ARG A 71 -8.84 13.82 -26.17
N ASP A 72 -7.75 13.78 -25.42
CA ASP A 72 -7.21 14.96 -24.75
C ASP A 72 -6.91 15.98 -25.86
N ILE A 73 -7.90 16.81 -26.17
CA ILE A 73 -7.74 17.97 -27.03
C ILE A 73 -7.22 19.09 -26.12
N GLY A 74 -5.90 19.19 -26.02
CA GLY A 74 -5.23 20.45 -25.67
C GLY A 74 -5.07 20.82 -24.19
N SER A 75 -4.96 19.86 -23.26
CA SER A 75 -4.42 20.16 -21.94
C SER A 75 -2.88 20.19 -22.00
N ASP A 76 -2.28 21.33 -21.67
CA ASP A 76 -0.82 21.54 -21.50
C ASP A 76 -0.31 20.86 -20.20
N GLU A 77 -0.99 19.80 -19.77
CA GLU A 77 -0.80 19.13 -18.49
C GLU A 77 0.26 18.05 -18.67
N PRO A 78 1.31 18.00 -17.83
CA PRO A 78 2.39 17.03 -17.98
C PRO A 78 1.83 15.59 -17.98
N PRO A 79 2.48 14.65 -18.69
CA PRO A 79 2.02 13.28 -18.78
C PRO A 79 1.89 12.67 -17.39
N ALA A 80 0.66 12.52 -16.92
CA ALA A 80 0.41 12.05 -15.56
C ALA A 80 0.67 10.53 -15.44
N LEU A 81 1.33 10.15 -14.34
CA LEU A 81 1.76 8.78 -14.04
C LEU A 81 0.58 7.79 -14.03
N ASP A 82 0.82 6.58 -14.53
CA ASP A 82 -0.11 5.46 -14.41
C ASP A 82 0.03 4.71 -13.07
N ALA A 83 -0.88 3.78 -12.79
CA ALA A 83 -0.92 3.05 -11.53
C ALA A 83 0.35 2.21 -11.28
N GLU A 84 0.98 1.67 -12.33
CA GLU A 84 2.22 0.89 -12.21
C GLU A 84 3.40 1.80 -11.87
N GLN A 85 3.48 2.98 -12.49
CA GLN A 85 4.49 3.98 -12.20
C GLN A 85 4.37 4.51 -10.77
N ILE A 86 3.15 4.87 -10.33
CA ILE A 86 2.85 5.25 -8.94
C ILE A 86 3.25 4.13 -7.99
N GLY A 87 2.82 2.91 -8.31
CA GLY A 87 3.13 1.74 -7.52
C GLY A 87 4.61 1.45 -7.40
N THR A 88 5.37 1.68 -8.48
CA THR A 88 6.82 1.50 -8.54
C THR A 88 7.52 2.53 -7.66
N LEU A 89 7.07 3.79 -7.67
CA LEU A 89 7.58 4.83 -6.77
C LEU A 89 7.32 4.48 -5.30
N LEU A 90 6.09 4.09 -4.96
CA LEU A 90 5.74 3.64 -3.60
C LEU A 90 6.53 2.40 -3.17
N GLY A 91 6.67 1.42 -4.07
CA GLY A 91 7.43 0.20 -3.85
C GLY A 91 8.91 0.48 -3.60
N SER A 92 9.49 1.38 -4.37
CA SER A 92 10.90 1.78 -4.23
C SER A 92 11.15 2.60 -2.97
N ALA A 93 10.20 3.45 -2.58
CA ALA A 93 10.28 4.23 -1.35
C ALA A 93 10.18 3.37 -0.08
N LEU A 94 9.32 2.34 -0.08
CA LEU A 94 9.08 1.52 1.11
C LEU A 94 9.96 0.25 1.18
N LEU A 95 10.07 -0.48 0.07
CA LEU A 95 10.66 -1.83 0.00
C LEU A 95 12.05 -1.81 -0.66
N SER A 96 12.86 -0.83 -0.30
CA SER A 96 14.27 -0.73 -0.68
C SER A 96 15.19 -0.89 0.54
N GLY A 97 16.49 -1.05 0.28
CA GLY A 97 17.51 -1.26 1.32
C GLY A 97 17.16 -2.41 2.27
N GLY A 98 17.47 -2.23 3.55
CA GLY A 98 17.26 -3.28 4.56
C GLY A 98 15.80 -3.73 4.72
N ILE A 99 14.83 -2.84 4.49
CA ILE A 99 13.41 -3.20 4.52
C ILE A 99 13.08 -4.13 3.33
N GLY A 100 13.53 -3.78 2.13
CA GLY A 100 13.35 -4.58 0.92
C GLY A 100 14.00 -5.97 1.02
N ASP A 101 15.24 -6.03 1.50
CA ASP A 101 15.97 -7.29 1.70
C ASP A 101 15.28 -8.18 2.73
N SER A 102 14.78 -7.59 3.82
CA SER A 102 14.04 -8.32 4.84
C SER A 102 12.69 -8.83 4.34
N TYR A 103 11.98 -8.02 3.55
CA TYR A 103 10.73 -8.43 2.93
C TYR A 103 10.94 -9.61 1.98
N GLU A 104 11.98 -9.58 1.14
CA GLU A 104 12.25 -10.69 0.21
C GLU A 104 12.60 -11.98 0.94
N ARG A 105 13.46 -11.91 1.97
CA ARG A 105 13.77 -13.08 2.80
C ARG A 105 12.52 -13.67 3.45
N ALA A 106 11.67 -12.83 4.05
CA ALA A 106 10.42 -13.28 4.66
C ALA A 106 9.47 -13.90 3.63
N ARG A 107 9.41 -13.32 2.42
CA ARG A 107 8.56 -13.81 1.32
C ARG A 107 9.01 -15.19 0.84
N MET A 108 10.31 -15.35 0.59
CA MET A 108 10.90 -16.63 0.19
C MET A 108 10.72 -17.69 1.29
N ALA A 109 10.87 -17.33 2.56
CA ALA A 109 10.64 -18.25 3.68
C ALA A 109 9.18 -18.71 3.77
N ALA A 110 8.21 -17.79 3.66
CA ALA A 110 6.80 -18.14 3.64
C ALA A 110 6.45 -19.06 2.46
N GLU A 111 6.94 -18.73 1.26
CA GLU A 111 6.73 -19.51 0.04
C GLU A 111 7.31 -20.93 0.17
N ALA A 112 8.52 -21.08 0.70
CA ALA A 112 9.15 -22.38 0.94
C ALA A 112 8.34 -23.28 1.90
N ASN A 113 7.52 -22.69 2.78
CA ASN A 113 6.64 -23.40 3.70
C ASN A 113 5.20 -23.53 3.17
N GLY A 114 4.94 -23.19 1.91
CA GLY A 114 3.59 -23.25 1.32
C GLY A 114 2.62 -22.21 1.87
N ARG A 115 3.13 -21.13 2.47
CA ARG A 115 2.35 -20.03 3.09
C ARG A 115 2.41 -18.78 2.21
N GLY A 116 1.51 -17.83 2.46
CA GLY A 116 1.63 -16.46 1.95
C GLY A 116 2.36 -15.56 2.94
N LEU A 117 2.80 -14.39 2.50
CA LEU A 117 3.34 -13.33 3.36
C LEU A 117 2.37 -12.15 3.38
N ARG A 118 1.76 -11.87 4.53
CA ARG A 118 0.90 -10.70 4.71
C ARG A 118 1.74 -9.49 5.08
N LEU A 119 1.70 -8.46 4.23
CA LEU A 119 2.29 -7.16 4.52
C LEU A 119 1.30 -6.32 5.33
N SER A 120 1.60 -6.13 6.61
CA SER A 120 0.75 -5.38 7.54
C SER A 120 1.35 -4.01 7.82
N LEU A 121 0.71 -2.94 7.36
CA LEU A 121 1.15 -1.55 7.58
C LEU A 121 0.44 -0.98 8.80
N SER A 122 1.16 -0.76 9.90
CA SER A 122 0.62 -0.05 11.07
C SER A 122 0.79 1.46 10.91
N LEU A 123 -0.33 2.15 10.72
CA LEU A 123 -0.36 3.58 10.42
C LEU A 123 -0.74 4.44 11.64
N ALA A 124 -0.85 3.83 12.83
CA ALA A 124 -1.34 4.49 14.04
C ALA A 124 -0.53 5.76 14.42
N ASN A 125 0.79 5.69 14.27
CA ASN A 125 1.68 6.82 14.57
C ASN A 125 1.99 7.70 13.35
N ALA A 126 1.36 7.43 12.20
CA ALA A 126 1.61 8.13 10.94
C ALA A 126 0.30 8.40 10.18
N PRO A 127 -0.64 9.19 10.75
CA PRO A 127 -1.95 9.45 10.14
C PRO A 127 -1.85 10.13 8.78
N ALA A 128 -0.78 10.90 8.51
CA ALA A 128 -0.51 11.49 7.20
C ALA A 128 -0.36 10.44 6.08
N LEU A 129 -0.04 9.19 6.43
CA LEU A 129 0.11 8.09 5.47
C LEU A 129 -1.22 7.37 5.15
N LEU A 130 -2.34 7.79 5.75
CA LEU A 130 -3.66 7.18 5.49
C LEU A 130 -4.17 7.46 4.07
N SER A 131 -3.85 8.64 3.51
CA SER A 131 -4.21 9.03 2.14
C SER A 131 -3.39 8.31 1.07
N VAL A 132 -2.27 7.69 1.45
CA VAL A 132 -1.41 6.96 0.51
C VAL A 132 -2.14 5.70 0.00
N PRO A 133 -2.21 5.49 -1.33
CA PRO A 133 -2.92 4.38 -1.94
C PRO A 133 -2.05 3.13 -1.97
N TRP A 134 -1.78 2.58 -0.79
CA TRP A 134 -0.98 1.39 -0.57
C TRP A 134 -1.40 0.17 -1.41
N GLU A 135 -2.65 0.09 -1.87
CA GLU A 135 -3.10 -0.95 -2.80
C GLU A 135 -2.34 -0.97 -4.13
N PHE A 136 -1.76 0.15 -4.55
CA PHE A 136 -0.93 0.22 -5.75
C PHE A 136 0.52 -0.17 -5.48
N LEU A 137 0.90 -0.56 -4.26
CA LEU A 137 2.28 -0.98 -3.96
C LEU A 137 2.71 -2.07 -4.96
N TYR A 138 3.63 -1.70 -5.85
CA TYR A 138 4.04 -2.52 -6.97
C TYR A 138 5.47 -2.95 -6.80
N ARG A 139 5.69 -4.24 -7.00
CA ARG A 139 7.02 -4.82 -7.08
C ARG A 139 7.06 -5.69 -8.32
N ARG A 140 7.84 -5.27 -9.30
CA ARG A 140 7.83 -5.85 -10.64
C ARG A 140 7.88 -7.40 -10.57
N PRO A 141 6.99 -8.11 -11.29
CA PRO A 141 6.02 -7.60 -12.28
C PRO A 141 4.58 -7.44 -11.74
N ARG A 142 4.37 -7.31 -10.42
CA ARG A 142 3.01 -7.41 -9.84
C ARG A 142 2.70 -6.37 -8.77
N PHE A 143 1.44 -5.95 -8.72
CA PHE A 143 0.86 -5.25 -7.58
C PHE A 143 0.71 -6.21 -6.42
N LEU A 144 1.35 -5.95 -5.28
CA LEU A 144 1.35 -6.88 -4.15
C LEU A 144 -0.07 -7.16 -3.65
N ALA A 145 -0.89 -6.12 -3.49
CA ALA A 145 -2.27 -6.23 -3.01
C ALA A 145 -3.20 -7.05 -3.92
N SER A 146 -2.83 -7.25 -5.21
CA SER A 146 -3.61 -8.08 -6.14
C SER A 146 -3.26 -9.58 -6.07
N GLN A 147 -2.23 -9.95 -5.33
CA GLN A 147 -1.77 -11.33 -5.24
C GLN A 147 -2.33 -12.02 -4.01
N ARG A 148 -2.80 -13.26 -4.18
CA ARG A 148 -3.29 -14.09 -3.07
C ARG A 148 -2.21 -14.38 -2.02
N HIS A 149 -0.95 -14.45 -2.41
CA HIS A 149 0.18 -14.78 -1.53
C HIS A 149 0.85 -13.58 -0.88
N THR A 150 0.52 -12.34 -1.30
CA THR A 150 1.10 -11.12 -0.70
C THR A 150 0.04 -10.09 -0.33
N PRO A 151 -0.97 -10.45 0.48
CA PRO A 151 -2.02 -9.51 0.84
C PRO A 151 -1.42 -8.33 1.60
N LEU A 152 -1.94 -7.14 1.30
CA LEU A 152 -1.59 -5.90 1.99
C LEU A 152 -2.75 -5.50 2.90
N VAL A 153 -2.45 -5.25 4.17
CA VAL A 153 -3.44 -4.83 5.17
C VAL A 153 -2.99 -3.53 5.81
N ARG A 154 -3.90 -2.56 5.86
CA ARG A 154 -3.76 -1.36 6.69
C ARG A 154 -4.23 -1.70 8.09
N TRP A 155 -3.31 -1.73 9.05
CA TRP A 155 -3.63 -1.90 10.47
C TRP A 155 -3.80 -0.52 11.11
N LEU A 156 -5.02 -0.24 11.53
CA LEU A 156 -5.33 0.86 12.44
C LEU A 156 -5.41 0.26 13.83
N ASP A 157 -4.56 0.71 14.76
CA ASP A 157 -4.85 0.50 16.17
C ASP A 157 -6.05 1.39 16.50
N SER A 158 -7.25 0.89 16.24
CA SER A 158 -8.40 1.37 16.98
C SER A 158 -8.07 1.07 18.43
N GLY A 159 -7.95 2.10 19.27
CA GLY A 159 -7.88 1.90 20.71
C GLY A 159 -9.08 1.08 21.22
N MET A 160 -9.17 0.89 22.53
CA MET A 160 -10.35 0.27 23.13
C MET A 160 -11.62 0.92 22.58
N LEU A 161 -12.51 0.11 22.02
CA LEU A 161 -13.89 0.52 21.75
C LEU A 161 -14.42 1.17 23.02
N ALA A 162 -14.84 2.43 22.94
CA ALA A 162 -15.56 3.03 24.05
C ALA A 162 -16.74 2.09 24.39
N PRO A 163 -16.95 1.75 25.68
CA PRO A 163 -18.11 0.95 26.05
C PRO A 163 -19.37 1.63 25.51
N PRO A 164 -20.36 0.86 25.02
CA PRO A 164 -21.59 1.44 24.52
C PRO A 164 -22.21 2.34 25.59
N PRO A 165 -22.82 3.48 25.21
CA PRO A 165 -23.48 4.34 26.18
C PRO A 165 -24.56 3.55 26.94
N ALA A 166 -24.66 3.78 28.25
CA ALA A 166 -25.74 3.19 29.03
C ALA A 166 -27.07 3.69 28.49
N ILE A 167 -27.97 2.76 28.14
CA ILE A 167 -29.35 3.09 27.78
C ILE A 167 -30.10 3.21 29.12
N GLU A 168 -30.53 4.41 29.50
CA GLU A 168 -31.47 4.58 30.60
C GLU A 168 -32.83 4.00 30.19
N ALA A 169 -33.39 3.14 31.04
CA ALA A 169 -34.67 2.44 30.84
C ALA A 169 -35.84 3.26 31.39
#